data_AF-A0A7C2J1J5-F1
#
_entry.id   AF-A0A7C2J1J5-F1
#
_cell.length_a   1.000
_cell.length_b   1.000
_cell.length_c   1.000
_cell.angle_alpha   90.00
_cell.angle_beta   90.00
_cell.angle_gamma   90.00
#
_symmetry.space_group_name_H-M   'P 1'
#
loop_
_entity.id
_entity.type
_entity.pdbx_description
1 polymer ?
#
loop_
_entity_poly.entity_id
_entity_poly.type
_entity_poly.pdbx_seq_one_letter_code
_entity_poly.pdbx_strand_id
1 'polypeptide(L)'
;MSRCQQWTRRRALGALATAAVTARAASPEDGVTDETPDWFYPEWAARAPNARPIRVRDTESALGRYAVKTKELGLKDLARFHGHLCDGLVIAFVEIKAALEKLFPDGVADRTDLRAVAKNGPCWVDAAMAMTGARINFGTLRIDNTVGDGFIVQRISNAEAWEVRLKPGIFPEEQAALENRIRMLRAAGNVVSAREIDEVERMAEETSRKILTVPSSELLELTPRPGYSFRAADLFGERGDVINKAAPRSSSKDW
;
A
#
# COMPACT_ATOMS: atom_id res chain seq x y z
N MET A 1 55.05 -67.55 -15.12
CA MET A 1 55.46 -66.94 -13.83
C MET A 1 55.08 -65.46 -13.87
N SER A 2 54.57 -64.90 -12.75
CA SER A 2 54.14 -63.50 -12.52
C SER A 2 52.83 -63.10 -13.25
N ARG A 3 51.64 -62.94 -12.64
CA ARG A 3 51.16 -62.18 -11.46
C ARG A 3 51.44 -60.66 -11.48
N CYS A 4 50.44 -59.92 -10.97
CA CYS A 4 50.32 -58.47 -10.76
C CYS A 4 49.85 -57.65 -11.99
N GLN A 5 48.83 -56.80 -11.95
CA GLN A 5 48.08 -56.21 -10.84
C GLN A 5 46.69 -55.74 -11.28
N GLN A 6 45.75 -55.84 -10.34
CA GLN A 6 44.34 -55.49 -10.43
C GLN A 6 44.14 -53.98 -10.59
N TRP A 7 43.22 -53.59 -11.48
CA TRP A 7 42.52 -52.30 -11.38
C TRP A 7 41.03 -52.57 -11.17
N THR A 8 40.63 -52.58 -9.91
CA THR A 8 39.22 -52.63 -9.49
C THR A 8 38.52 -51.35 -9.90
N ARG A 9 37.67 -51.40 -10.94
CA ARG A 9 36.69 -50.34 -11.22
C ARG A 9 35.59 -50.41 -10.15
N ARG A 10 35.72 -49.59 -9.10
CA ARG A 10 34.60 -49.27 -8.20
C ARG A 10 33.59 -48.45 -9.00
N ARG A 11 32.44 -49.03 -9.34
CA ARG A 11 31.26 -48.27 -9.76
C ARG A 11 30.74 -47.53 -8.53
N ALA A 12 31.06 -46.25 -8.40
CA ALA A 12 30.35 -45.36 -7.50
C ALA A 12 28.95 -45.12 -8.09
N LEU A 13 27.96 -45.84 -7.59
CA LEU A 13 26.55 -45.47 -7.75
C LEU A 13 26.35 -44.20 -6.92
N GLY A 14 26.47 -43.05 -7.56
CA GLY A 14 26.03 -41.78 -6.99
C GLY A 14 24.51 -41.83 -6.85
N ALA A 15 24.02 -42.04 -5.63
CA ALA A 15 22.63 -41.79 -5.30
C ALA A 15 22.39 -40.29 -5.41
N LEU A 16 21.79 -39.85 -6.51
CA LEU A 16 21.16 -38.54 -6.59
C LEU A 16 20.00 -38.54 -5.60
N ALA A 17 20.25 -38.02 -4.39
CA ALA A 17 19.20 -37.62 -3.49
C ALA A 17 18.52 -36.39 -4.11
N THR A 18 17.47 -36.61 -4.89
CA THR A 18 16.49 -35.57 -5.20
C THR A 18 15.86 -35.15 -3.88
N ALA A 19 16.36 -34.07 -3.29
CA ALA A 19 15.65 -33.35 -2.26
C ALA A 19 14.36 -32.85 -2.90
N ALA A 20 13.27 -33.59 -2.69
CA ALA A 20 11.94 -33.08 -2.95
C ALA A 20 11.75 -31.91 -2.00
N VAL A 21 11.96 -30.69 -2.52
CA VAL A 21 11.42 -29.49 -1.89
C VAL A 21 9.92 -29.70 -1.94
N THR A 22 9.36 -30.18 -0.84
CA THR A 22 7.92 -30.11 -0.62
C THR A 22 7.61 -28.63 -0.50
N ALA A 23 7.34 -27.99 -1.63
CA ALA A 23 6.60 -26.75 -1.65
C ALA A 23 5.32 -27.05 -0.88
N ARG A 24 5.26 -26.58 0.37
CA ARG A 24 4.07 -26.67 1.19
C ARG A 24 3.04 -25.85 0.41
N ALA A 25 2.15 -26.51 -0.31
CA ALA A 25 1.04 -25.84 -0.96
C ALA A 25 0.34 -25.05 0.15
N ALA A 26 0.40 -23.72 0.08
CA ALA A 26 -0.34 -22.88 0.99
C ALA A 26 -1.80 -23.28 0.84
N SER A 27 -2.41 -23.82 1.90
CA SER A 27 -3.86 -23.97 1.91
C SER A 27 -4.42 -22.56 1.95
N PRO A 28 -5.30 -22.17 1.02
CA PRO A 28 -5.99 -20.89 1.14
C PRO A 28 -6.73 -20.90 2.48
N GLU A 29 -6.31 -20.06 3.42
CA GLU A 29 -7.16 -19.73 4.55
C GLU A 29 -8.28 -18.85 3.97
N ASP A 30 -9.54 -19.25 4.18
CA ASP A 30 -10.70 -18.61 3.56
C ASP A 30 -10.69 -17.08 3.79
N GLY A 31 -10.44 -16.32 2.72
CA GLY A 31 -10.49 -14.86 2.73
C GLY A 31 -9.33 -14.16 3.45
N VAL A 32 -8.27 -14.86 3.85
CA VAL A 32 -7.06 -14.24 4.44
C VAL A 32 -6.16 -13.70 3.32
N THR A 33 -5.54 -12.54 3.56
CA THR A 33 -4.58 -11.95 2.62
C THR A 33 -3.16 -12.45 2.89
N ASP A 34 -2.34 -12.54 1.83
CA ASP A 34 -0.94 -12.90 1.95
C ASP A 34 -0.12 -11.69 2.44
N GLU A 35 0.45 -11.81 3.64
CA GLU A 35 1.35 -10.80 4.23
C GLU A 35 2.79 -11.30 4.34
N THR A 36 3.16 -12.38 3.62
CA THR A 36 4.54 -12.87 3.62
C THR A 36 5.49 -11.86 2.95
N PRO A 37 6.73 -11.71 3.43
CA PRO A 37 7.71 -10.84 2.77
C PRO A 37 7.95 -11.24 1.30
N ASP A 38 8.19 -10.24 0.45
CA ASP A 38 8.44 -10.36 -0.98
C ASP A 38 9.39 -9.23 -1.45
N TRP A 39 9.92 -9.27 -2.68
CA TRP A 39 10.90 -8.29 -3.17
C TRP A 39 10.35 -6.85 -3.22
N PHE A 40 9.03 -6.68 -3.35
CA PHE A 40 8.34 -5.38 -3.32
C PHE A 40 7.62 -5.11 -2.00
N TYR A 41 7.63 -6.08 -1.07
CA TYR A 41 6.96 -6.01 0.22
C TYR A 41 7.91 -6.51 1.33
N PRO A 42 8.79 -5.63 1.83
CA PRO A 42 9.92 -6.03 2.65
C PRO A 42 9.49 -6.53 4.03
N GLU A 43 10.36 -7.30 4.68
CA GLU A 43 10.07 -7.93 5.98
C GLU A 43 9.67 -6.93 7.07
N TRP A 44 10.27 -5.73 7.06
CA TRP A 44 9.93 -4.69 8.03
C TRP A 44 8.48 -4.20 7.88
N ALA A 45 7.91 -4.21 6.66
CA ALA A 45 6.52 -3.83 6.43
C ALA A 45 5.58 -4.99 6.81
N ALA A 46 5.90 -6.20 6.36
CA ALA A 46 5.14 -7.42 6.61
C ALA A 46 4.90 -7.73 8.10
N ARG A 47 5.86 -7.34 8.96
CA ARG A 47 5.78 -7.59 10.41
C ARG A 47 5.32 -6.37 11.20
N ALA A 48 5.06 -5.23 10.56
CA ALA A 48 4.81 -3.99 11.27
C ALA A 48 3.42 -3.97 11.93
N PRO A 49 3.28 -3.42 13.15
CA PRO A 49 2.01 -3.36 13.86
C PRO A 49 0.88 -2.70 13.08
N ASN A 50 1.16 -1.57 12.40
CA ASN A 50 0.12 -0.84 11.69
C ASN A 50 -0.21 -1.45 10.33
N ALA A 51 0.64 -2.34 9.79
CA ALA A 51 0.44 -3.00 8.50
C ALA A 51 -0.61 -4.13 8.54
N ARG A 52 -1.18 -4.44 9.70
CA ARG A 52 -2.20 -5.50 9.83
C ARG A 52 -3.37 -5.28 8.86
N PRO A 53 -3.83 -6.32 8.13
CA PRO A 53 -4.96 -6.23 7.21
C PRO A 53 -6.24 -5.69 7.86
N ILE A 54 -7.11 -5.11 7.03
CA ILE A 54 -8.49 -4.79 7.40
C ILE A 54 -9.42 -5.90 6.94
N ARG A 55 -10.54 -6.09 7.65
CA ARG A 55 -11.60 -7.01 7.23
C ARG A 55 -12.71 -6.24 6.52
N VAL A 56 -13.14 -6.75 5.37
CA VAL A 56 -14.11 -6.10 4.49
C VAL A 56 -15.27 -7.01 4.13
N ARG A 57 -16.44 -6.39 3.90
CA ARG A 57 -17.62 -6.99 3.27
C ARG A 57 -17.84 -6.37 1.90
N ASP A 58 -18.20 -7.21 0.93
CA ASP A 58 -18.45 -6.85 -0.47
C ASP A 58 -19.68 -7.59 -1.01
N THR A 59 -19.89 -7.49 -2.33
CA THR A 59 -20.88 -8.25 -3.10
C THR A 59 -20.24 -9.38 -3.90
N GLU A 60 -21.01 -10.44 -4.21
CA GLU A 60 -20.58 -11.60 -5.00
C GLU A 60 -20.52 -11.31 -6.52
N SER A 61 -21.26 -10.31 -6.98
CA SER A 61 -21.36 -10.01 -8.41
C SER A 61 -21.72 -8.56 -8.68
N ALA A 62 -21.68 -8.19 -9.96
CA ALA A 62 -22.13 -6.89 -10.46
C ALA A 62 -23.61 -6.59 -10.15
N LEU A 63 -24.41 -7.60 -9.76
CA LEU A 63 -25.81 -7.43 -9.36
C LEU A 63 -25.99 -7.23 -7.84
N GLY A 64 -24.91 -7.06 -7.09
CA GLY A 64 -24.95 -6.42 -5.77
C GLY A 64 -25.40 -7.30 -4.60
N ARG A 65 -25.52 -8.62 -4.75
CA ARG A 65 -25.81 -9.51 -3.61
C ARG A 65 -24.60 -9.58 -2.69
N TYR A 66 -24.78 -9.40 -1.38
CA TYR A 66 -23.68 -9.52 -0.42
C TYR A 66 -22.97 -10.86 -0.49
N ALA A 67 -21.65 -10.79 -0.30
CA ALA A 67 -20.81 -11.94 -0.11
C ALA A 67 -21.20 -12.71 1.15
N VAL A 68 -21.19 -14.04 1.06
CA VAL A 68 -21.55 -14.92 2.20
C VAL A 68 -20.48 -14.83 3.30
N LYS A 69 -19.24 -14.52 2.93
CA LYS A 69 -18.09 -14.39 3.81
C LYS A 69 -17.43 -13.02 3.65
N THR A 70 -16.76 -12.57 4.71
CA THR A 70 -15.83 -11.44 4.65
C THR A 70 -14.46 -11.91 4.14
N LYS A 71 -13.60 -10.95 3.79
CA LYS A 71 -12.20 -11.20 3.44
C LYS A 71 -11.32 -10.08 3.97
N GLU A 72 -10.02 -10.29 3.94
CA GLU A 72 -9.01 -9.33 4.34
C GLU A 72 -8.48 -8.57 3.13
N LEU A 73 -8.06 -7.32 3.39
CA LEU A 73 -7.33 -6.49 2.44
C LEU A 73 -6.08 -5.97 3.14
N GLY A 74 -4.94 -6.32 2.57
CA GLY A 74 -3.62 -6.09 3.11
C GLY A 74 -2.90 -4.87 2.54
N LEU A 75 -1.84 -4.43 3.22
CA LEU A 75 -0.92 -3.44 2.64
C LEU A 75 -0.15 -4.05 1.46
N LYS A 76 0.17 -5.36 1.51
CA LYS A 76 0.77 -6.07 0.38
C LYS A 76 -0.15 -6.08 -0.85
N ASP A 77 -1.46 -6.29 -0.65
CA ASP A 77 -2.45 -6.22 -1.74
C ASP A 77 -2.47 -4.84 -2.40
N LEU A 78 -2.45 -3.79 -1.58
CA LEU A 78 -2.39 -2.42 -2.08
C LEU A 78 -1.10 -2.15 -2.84
N ALA A 79 0.05 -2.57 -2.31
CA ALA A 79 1.34 -2.42 -3.00
C ALA A 79 1.33 -3.16 -4.35
N ARG A 80 0.70 -4.34 -4.41
CA ARG A 80 0.56 -5.11 -5.65
C ARG A 80 -0.38 -4.45 -6.65
N PHE A 81 -1.50 -3.91 -6.19
CA PHE A 81 -2.48 -3.20 -7.02
C PHE A 81 -1.91 -1.87 -7.55
N HIS A 82 -1.29 -1.09 -6.67
CA HIS A 82 -0.70 0.22 -6.98
C HIS A 82 0.58 0.09 -7.82
N GLY A 83 1.34 -1.00 -7.61
CA GLY A 83 2.55 -1.34 -8.35
C GLY A 83 3.86 -1.14 -7.56
N HIS A 84 3.82 -0.48 -6.40
CA HIS A 84 4.94 -0.36 -5.48
C HIS A 84 4.47 0.09 -4.07
N LEU A 85 5.34 -0.03 -3.07
CA LEU A 85 5.10 0.43 -1.70
C LEU A 85 5.74 1.82 -1.50
N CYS A 86 5.08 2.89 -1.95
CA CYS A 86 5.51 4.25 -1.61
C CYS A 86 5.04 4.68 -0.22
N ASP A 87 5.68 5.70 0.33
CA ASP A 87 5.31 6.34 1.59
C ASP A 87 3.88 6.90 1.57
N GLY A 88 3.45 7.51 0.46
CA GLY A 88 2.07 7.95 0.29
C GLY A 88 1.05 6.82 0.39
N LEU A 89 1.38 5.61 -0.08
CA LEU A 89 0.51 4.44 0.05
C LEU A 89 0.46 3.94 1.50
N VAL A 90 1.60 3.95 2.18
CA VAL A 90 1.71 3.59 3.60
C VAL A 90 0.91 4.56 4.48
N ILE A 91 1.05 5.87 4.24
CA ILE A 91 0.27 6.92 4.91
C ILE A 91 -1.22 6.66 4.69
N ALA A 92 -1.64 6.51 3.42
CA ALA A 92 -3.03 6.30 3.08
C ALA A 92 -3.63 5.05 3.73
N PHE A 93 -2.89 3.94 3.76
CA PHE A 93 -3.34 2.72 4.42
C PHE A 93 -3.60 2.94 5.91
N VAL A 94 -2.65 3.57 6.62
CA VAL A 94 -2.77 3.81 8.06
C VAL A 94 -3.88 4.81 8.38
N GLU A 95 -4.01 5.87 7.59
CA GLU A 95 -5.07 6.88 7.75
C GLU A 95 -6.47 6.32 7.50
N ILE A 96 -6.69 5.70 6.34
CA ILE A 96 -8.01 5.16 5.98
C ILE A 96 -8.40 4.05 6.96
N LYS A 97 -7.48 3.17 7.34
CA LYS A 97 -7.74 2.13 8.35
C LYS A 97 -8.24 2.73 9.66
N ALA A 98 -7.60 3.78 10.18
CA ALA A 98 -8.02 4.43 11.41
C ALA A 98 -9.41 5.08 11.29
N ALA A 99 -9.75 5.66 10.13
CA ALA A 99 -11.09 6.18 9.87
C ALA A 99 -12.15 5.05 9.81
N LEU A 100 -11.82 3.91 9.19
CA LEU A 100 -12.71 2.75 9.12
C LEU A 100 -12.97 2.16 10.51
N GLU A 101 -11.96 2.11 11.39
CA GLU A 101 -12.12 1.66 12.78
C GLU A 101 -13.10 2.54 13.59
N LYS A 102 -13.25 3.83 13.23
CA LYS A 102 -14.28 4.69 13.81
C LYS A 102 -15.67 4.39 13.25
N LEU A 103 -15.77 4.23 11.93
CA LEU A 103 -17.05 4.04 11.22
C LEU A 103 -17.65 2.62 11.40
N PHE A 104 -16.80 1.63 11.69
CA PHE A 104 -17.15 0.22 11.83
C PHE A 104 -16.51 -0.36 13.12
N PRO A 105 -17.08 -0.05 14.30
CA PRO A 105 -16.53 -0.53 15.58
C PRO A 105 -16.63 -2.04 15.78
N ASP A 106 -17.40 -2.74 14.93
CA ASP A 106 -17.45 -4.21 14.85
C ASP A 106 -16.26 -4.82 14.09
N GLY A 107 -15.41 -3.98 13.49
CA GLY A 107 -14.18 -4.38 12.80
C GLY A 107 -14.40 -4.91 11.39
N VAL A 108 -15.57 -4.74 10.79
CA VAL A 108 -15.85 -5.15 9.40
C VAL A 108 -16.32 -3.95 8.57
N ALA A 109 -15.44 -3.45 7.70
CA ALA A 109 -15.80 -2.34 6.81
C ALA A 109 -16.70 -2.83 5.66
N ASP A 110 -17.92 -2.31 5.58
CA ASP A 110 -18.79 -2.53 4.43
C ASP A 110 -18.42 -1.56 3.29
N ARG A 111 -17.71 -2.07 2.29
CA ARG A 111 -17.22 -1.27 1.16
C ARG A 111 -18.33 -0.83 0.19
N THR A 112 -19.55 -1.29 0.39
CA THR A 112 -20.73 -0.84 -0.37
C THR A 112 -21.41 0.37 0.27
N ASP A 113 -21.09 0.67 1.53
CA ASP A 113 -21.73 1.69 2.37
C ASP A 113 -20.79 2.87 2.64
N LEU A 114 -19.78 3.09 1.79
CA LEU A 114 -18.74 4.09 2.00
C LEU A 114 -18.59 5.04 0.81
N ARG A 115 -18.20 6.28 1.14
CA ARG A 115 -17.70 7.28 0.21
C ARG A 115 -16.49 7.97 0.79
N ALA A 116 -15.59 8.43 -0.07
CA ALA A 116 -14.30 8.97 0.34
C ALA A 116 -13.89 10.20 -0.46
N VAL A 117 -13.12 11.08 0.18
CA VAL A 117 -12.44 12.23 -0.43
C VAL A 117 -10.93 12.03 -0.27
N ALA A 118 -10.19 12.21 -1.34
CA ALA A 118 -8.73 12.15 -1.37
C ALA A 118 -8.18 13.29 -2.22
N LYS A 119 -6.94 13.71 -2.00
CA LYS A 119 -6.25 14.61 -2.93
C LYS A 119 -5.93 13.91 -4.26
N ASN A 120 -5.56 14.68 -5.29
CA ASN A 120 -5.10 14.15 -6.57
C ASN A 120 -3.68 13.56 -6.45
N GLY A 121 -3.57 12.40 -5.81
CA GLY A 121 -2.36 11.61 -5.73
C GLY A 121 -2.66 10.16 -6.10
N PRO A 122 -1.84 9.49 -6.92
CA PRO A 122 -2.13 8.16 -7.42
C PRO A 122 -2.26 7.13 -6.29
N CYS A 123 -1.33 7.09 -5.35
CA CYS A 123 -1.41 6.23 -4.16
C CYS A 123 -2.59 6.57 -3.25
N TRP A 124 -2.98 7.85 -3.17
CA TRP A 124 -4.10 8.31 -2.34
C TRP A 124 -5.44 7.83 -2.91
N VAL A 125 -5.63 8.01 -4.21
CA VAL A 125 -6.84 7.58 -4.94
C VAL A 125 -6.93 6.06 -4.97
N ASP A 126 -5.83 5.36 -5.24
CA ASP A 126 -5.81 3.89 -5.29
C ASP A 126 -6.15 3.29 -3.93
N ALA A 127 -5.55 3.80 -2.84
CA ALA A 127 -5.87 3.35 -1.49
C ALA A 127 -7.32 3.65 -1.11
N ALA A 128 -7.83 4.87 -1.39
CA ALA A 128 -9.22 5.21 -1.15
C ALA A 128 -10.17 4.26 -1.89
N MET A 129 -9.93 3.99 -3.17
CA MET A 129 -10.74 3.07 -3.97
C MET A 129 -10.70 1.64 -3.42
N ALA A 130 -9.50 1.12 -3.17
CA ALA A 130 -9.32 -0.27 -2.77
C ALA A 130 -9.86 -0.51 -1.35
N MET A 131 -9.57 0.36 -0.39
CA MET A 131 -9.94 0.15 1.01
C MET A 131 -11.40 0.48 1.31
N THR A 132 -11.98 1.48 0.64
CA THR A 132 -13.35 1.91 0.94
C THR A 132 -14.39 1.38 -0.05
N GLY A 133 -13.98 0.91 -1.23
CA GLY A 133 -14.93 0.57 -2.30
C GLY A 133 -15.46 1.78 -3.07
N ALA A 134 -15.11 3.01 -2.67
CA ALA A 134 -15.48 4.23 -3.37
C ALA A 134 -14.99 4.23 -4.83
N ARG A 135 -15.78 4.82 -5.73
CA ARG A 135 -15.47 4.90 -7.16
C ARG A 135 -15.86 6.25 -7.72
N ILE A 136 -15.02 6.78 -8.61
CA ILE A 136 -15.27 8.05 -9.31
C ILE A 136 -16.51 7.93 -10.20
N ASN A 137 -16.60 6.85 -10.99
CA ASN A 137 -17.70 6.61 -11.93
C ASN A 137 -19.05 6.31 -11.25
N PHE A 138 -19.06 6.06 -9.93
CA PHE A 138 -20.29 5.90 -9.14
C PHE A 138 -20.53 7.08 -8.18
N GLY A 139 -19.73 8.16 -8.28
CA GLY A 139 -19.92 9.35 -7.46
C GLY A 139 -19.69 9.12 -5.96
N THR A 140 -18.97 8.07 -5.57
CA THR A 140 -18.63 7.78 -4.17
C THR A 140 -17.16 8.09 -3.84
N LEU A 141 -16.32 8.37 -4.84
CA LEU A 141 -14.98 8.93 -4.64
C LEU A 141 -14.92 10.35 -5.18
N ARG A 142 -14.42 11.28 -4.37
CA ARG A 142 -14.14 12.67 -4.74
C ARG A 142 -12.64 12.91 -4.71
N ILE A 143 -12.11 13.44 -5.81
CA ILE A 143 -10.75 13.99 -5.86
C ILE A 143 -10.85 15.48 -5.54
N ASP A 144 -10.24 15.91 -4.45
CA ASP A 144 -10.25 17.28 -3.98
C ASP A 144 -8.94 17.62 -3.27
N ASN A 145 -8.10 18.44 -3.89
CA ASN A 145 -6.80 18.82 -3.31
C ASN A 145 -6.92 19.63 -2.02
N THR A 146 -8.09 20.21 -1.72
CA THR A 146 -8.29 20.98 -0.48
C THR A 146 -8.28 20.12 0.78
N VAL A 147 -8.44 18.79 0.65
CA VAL A 147 -8.27 17.85 1.77
C VAL A 147 -6.81 17.72 2.22
N GLY A 148 -5.87 18.13 1.37
CA GLY A 148 -4.44 18.03 1.65
C GLY A 148 -3.94 16.59 1.77
N ASP A 149 -2.95 16.38 2.65
CA ASP A 149 -2.36 15.07 2.95
C ASP A 149 -3.23 14.31 3.96
N GLY A 150 -4.50 14.12 3.62
CA GLY A 150 -5.47 13.39 4.44
C GLY A 150 -6.64 12.86 3.64
N PHE A 151 -7.60 12.28 4.35
CA PHE A 151 -8.84 11.74 3.78
C PHE A 151 -10.05 12.23 4.56
N ILE A 152 -11.19 12.31 3.87
CA ILE A 152 -12.50 12.29 4.53
C ILE A 152 -13.19 10.99 4.12
N VAL A 153 -13.56 10.17 5.09
CA VAL A 153 -14.33 8.93 4.85
C VAL A 153 -15.67 9.08 5.52
N GLN A 154 -16.74 8.75 4.78
CA GLN A 154 -18.10 8.83 5.29
C GLN A 154 -18.84 7.54 5.01
N ARG A 155 -19.55 7.06 6.04
CA ARG A 155 -20.51 5.98 5.93
C ARG A 155 -21.85 6.51 5.43
N ILE A 156 -22.41 5.87 4.40
CA ILE A 156 -23.58 6.39 3.68
C ILE A 156 -24.84 6.22 4.54
N SER A 157 -25.04 5.04 5.12
CA SER A 157 -26.25 4.66 5.85
C SER A 157 -26.59 5.51 7.08
N ASN A 158 -25.58 6.07 7.75
CA ASN A 158 -25.76 6.91 8.96
C ASN A 158 -25.18 8.33 8.81
N ALA A 159 -24.64 8.66 7.65
CA ALA A 159 -23.98 9.93 7.33
C ALA A 159 -22.79 10.30 8.25
N GLU A 160 -22.29 9.39 9.09
CA GLU A 160 -21.14 9.64 9.95
C GLU A 160 -19.87 9.80 9.09
N ALA A 161 -19.09 10.85 9.36
CA ALA A 161 -17.91 11.18 8.60
C ALA A 161 -16.74 11.52 9.52
N TRP A 162 -15.56 11.05 9.14
CA TRP A 162 -14.30 11.32 9.80
C TRP A 162 -13.30 11.87 8.80
N GLU A 163 -12.62 12.93 9.20
CA GLU A 163 -11.42 13.42 8.57
C GLU A 163 -10.20 12.85 9.29
N VAL A 164 -9.20 12.40 8.54
CA VAL A 164 -7.98 11.81 9.06
C VAL A 164 -6.78 12.35 8.30
N ARG A 165 -5.69 12.61 9.03
CA ARG A 165 -4.41 13.09 8.49
C ARG A 165 -3.27 12.76 9.44
N LEU A 166 -2.04 12.80 8.96
CA LEU A 166 -0.86 12.84 9.82
C LEU A 166 -0.86 14.12 10.69
N LYS A 167 -0.39 14.00 11.93
CA LYS A 167 -0.08 15.16 12.77
C LYS A 167 1.08 15.98 12.21
N PRO A 168 1.15 17.29 12.48
CA PRO A 168 2.31 18.11 12.13
C PRO A 168 3.62 17.51 12.65
N GLY A 169 4.66 17.55 11.81
CA GLY A 169 6.00 17.05 12.15
C GLY A 169 6.19 15.52 12.03
N ILE A 170 5.15 14.76 11.66
CA ILE A 170 5.31 13.33 11.38
C ILE A 170 6.02 13.09 10.05
N PHE A 171 5.57 13.76 9.00
CA PHE A 171 6.22 13.77 7.68
C PHE A 171 7.43 14.71 7.70
N PRO A 172 8.64 14.27 7.29
CA PRO A 172 9.84 15.11 7.41
C PRO A 172 9.83 16.32 6.47
N GLU A 173 10.13 17.51 7.00
CA GLU A 173 10.17 18.76 6.22
C GLU A 173 11.25 18.71 5.13
N GLU A 174 12.40 18.12 5.44
CA GLU A 174 13.49 17.94 4.48
C GLU A 174 13.08 17.03 3.30
N GLN A 175 12.24 16.01 3.55
CA GLN A 175 11.74 15.12 2.50
C GLN A 175 10.80 15.91 1.58
N ALA A 176 9.84 16.65 2.16
CA ALA A 176 8.92 17.48 1.41
C ALA A 176 9.64 18.54 0.57
N ALA A 177 10.68 19.18 1.12
CA ALA A 177 11.47 20.17 0.41
C ALA A 177 12.21 19.57 -0.79
N LEU A 178 12.81 18.39 -0.63
CA LEU A 178 13.51 17.69 -1.71
C LEU A 178 12.54 17.24 -2.81
N GLU A 179 11.39 16.66 -2.44
CA GLU A 179 10.34 16.27 -3.40
C GLU A 179 9.85 17.45 -4.24
N ASN A 180 9.54 18.58 -3.58
CA ASN A 180 9.07 19.78 -4.27
C ASN A 180 10.13 20.32 -5.23
N ARG A 181 11.40 20.34 -4.81
CA ARG A 181 12.51 20.74 -5.69
C ARG A 181 12.62 19.83 -6.91
N ILE A 182 12.53 18.51 -6.74
CA ILE A 182 12.56 17.53 -7.83
C ILE A 182 11.41 17.77 -8.81
N ARG A 183 10.19 17.99 -8.31
CA ARG A 183 9.01 18.28 -9.14
C ARG A 183 9.18 19.58 -9.94
N MET A 184 9.66 20.66 -9.30
CA MET A 184 9.92 21.94 -9.97
C MET A 184 10.97 21.80 -11.07
N LEU A 185 12.07 21.06 -10.80
CA LEU A 185 13.09 20.80 -11.82
C LEU A 185 12.49 20.08 -13.03
N ARG A 186 11.69 19.03 -12.83
CA ARG A 186 11.04 18.30 -13.93
C ARG A 186 10.02 19.13 -14.68
N ALA A 187 9.20 19.92 -13.99
CA ALA A 187 8.25 20.83 -14.62
C ALA A 187 8.96 21.87 -15.52
N ALA A 188 10.16 22.29 -15.13
CA ALA A 188 11.02 23.17 -15.93
C ALA A 188 11.81 22.44 -17.04
N GLY A 189 11.62 21.13 -17.23
CA GLY A 189 12.34 20.33 -18.22
C GLY A 189 13.80 20.01 -17.85
N ASN A 190 14.21 20.30 -16.61
CA ASN A 190 15.56 20.05 -16.15
C ASN A 190 15.79 18.57 -15.81
N VAL A 191 17.04 18.14 -15.97
CA VAL A 191 17.49 16.82 -15.51
C VAL A 191 17.59 16.84 -13.98
N VAL A 192 17.02 15.82 -13.35
CA VAL A 192 17.17 15.55 -11.92
C VAL A 192 18.26 14.50 -11.76
N SER A 193 19.16 14.69 -10.78
CA SER A 193 20.24 13.72 -10.58
C SER A 193 19.71 12.42 -10.00
N ALA A 194 20.30 11.30 -10.43
CA ALA A 194 20.01 9.98 -9.89
C ALA A 194 20.19 9.91 -8.36
N ARG A 195 21.20 10.61 -7.85
CA ARG A 195 21.49 10.67 -6.41
C ARG A 195 20.39 11.35 -5.60
N GLU A 196 19.76 12.39 -6.16
CA GLU A 196 18.62 13.05 -5.51
C GLU A 196 17.38 12.15 -5.48
N ILE A 197 17.16 11.35 -6.53
CA ILE A 197 16.10 10.34 -6.55
C ILE A 197 16.38 9.24 -5.53
N ASP A 198 17.59 8.68 -5.51
CA ASP A 198 17.97 7.63 -4.55
C ASP A 198 17.85 8.12 -3.10
N GLU A 199 18.17 9.40 -2.84
CA GLU A 199 18.04 10.01 -1.51
C GLU A 199 16.58 10.17 -1.09
N VAL A 200 15.69 10.67 -1.97
CA VAL A 200 14.28 10.80 -1.62
C VAL A 200 13.61 9.45 -1.43
N GLU A 201 14.00 8.43 -2.21
CA GLU A 201 13.53 7.05 -2.03
C GLU A 201 13.94 6.48 -0.66
N ARG A 202 15.19 6.75 -0.22
CA ARG A 202 15.67 6.37 1.12
C ARG A 202 14.83 7.04 2.22
N MET A 203 14.59 8.35 2.10
CA MET A 203 13.78 9.11 3.06
C MET A 203 12.34 8.59 3.13
N ALA A 204 11.72 8.30 1.98
CA ALA A 204 10.38 7.73 1.91
C ALA A 204 10.29 6.35 2.59
N GLU A 205 11.32 5.49 2.44
CA GLU A 205 11.38 4.21 3.14
C GLU A 205 11.46 4.41 4.68
N GLU A 206 12.29 5.34 5.14
CA GLU A 206 12.43 5.65 6.57
C GLU A 206 11.14 6.20 7.17
N THR A 207 10.48 7.11 6.45
CA THR A 207 9.15 7.62 6.80
C THR A 207 8.13 6.49 6.87
N SER A 208 8.13 5.58 5.89
CA SER A 208 7.24 4.41 5.87
C SER A 208 7.46 3.49 7.07
N ARG A 209 8.71 3.18 7.40
CA ARG A 209 9.08 2.37 8.57
C ARG A 209 8.58 3.02 9.86
N LYS A 210 8.77 4.33 10.03
CA LYS A 210 8.27 5.09 11.19
C LYS A 210 6.74 4.99 11.29
N ILE A 211 6.02 5.24 10.20
CA ILE A 211 4.56 5.23 10.17
C ILE A 211 3.98 3.84 10.42
N LEU A 212 4.63 2.77 9.96
CA LEU A 212 4.13 1.42 10.21
C LEU A 212 4.41 0.91 11.63
N THR A 213 5.36 1.51 12.34
CA THR A 213 5.83 1.03 13.66
C THR A 213 5.30 1.84 14.84
N VAL A 214 5.21 3.16 14.71
CA VAL A 214 4.74 4.05 15.79
C VAL A 214 3.23 3.91 15.96
N PRO A 215 2.67 3.88 17.19
CA PRO A 215 1.23 3.77 17.40
C PRO A 215 0.43 4.86 16.64
N SER A 216 -0.65 4.45 15.97
CA SER A 216 -1.46 5.39 15.15
C SER A 216 -2.00 6.58 15.95
N SER A 217 -2.23 6.45 17.25
CA SER A 217 -2.64 7.55 18.14
C SER A 217 -1.58 8.65 18.29
N GLU A 218 -0.30 8.32 18.08
CA GLU A 218 0.80 9.29 18.08
C GLU A 218 0.98 9.94 16.71
N LEU A 219 0.66 9.20 15.63
CA LEU A 219 0.83 9.62 14.24
C LEU A 219 -0.32 10.46 13.69
N LEU A 220 -1.56 10.13 14.04
CA LEU A 220 -2.75 10.58 13.33
C LEU A 220 -3.57 11.60 14.13
N GLU A 221 -4.13 12.55 13.41
CA GLU A 221 -5.23 13.39 13.86
C GLU A 221 -6.54 12.88 13.21
N LEU A 222 -7.53 12.53 14.03
CA LEU A 222 -8.86 12.10 13.60
C LEU A 222 -9.89 13.13 14.07
N THR A 223 -10.58 13.76 13.13
CA THR A 223 -11.56 14.82 13.41
C THR A 223 -12.95 14.41 12.91
N PRO A 224 -13.97 14.32 13.80
CA PRO A 224 -15.34 14.05 13.36
C PRO A 224 -15.86 15.23 12.53
N ARG A 225 -16.63 14.95 11.48
CA ARG A 225 -17.21 15.97 10.58
C ARG A 225 -18.75 15.91 10.65
N PRO A 226 -19.37 16.35 11.75
CA PRO A 226 -20.82 16.30 11.90
C PRO A 226 -21.52 17.14 10.81
N GLY A 227 -22.54 16.57 10.18
CA GLY A 227 -23.27 17.24 9.09
C GLY A 227 -22.48 17.37 7.78
N TYR A 228 -21.38 16.63 7.62
CA TYR A 228 -20.61 16.66 6.38
C TYR A 228 -21.46 16.23 5.17
N SER A 229 -21.55 17.14 4.20
CA SER A 229 -22.26 16.91 2.94
C SER A 229 -21.26 16.59 1.85
N PHE A 230 -21.21 15.32 1.46
CA PHE A 230 -20.34 14.85 0.39
C PHE A 230 -20.74 15.43 -0.97
N ARG A 231 -19.75 15.88 -1.73
CA ARG A 231 -19.92 16.36 -3.10
C ARG A 231 -19.27 15.38 -4.07
N ALA A 232 -20.05 14.86 -5.02
CA ALA A 232 -19.55 13.94 -6.04
C ALA A 232 -18.53 14.62 -6.97
N ALA A 233 -17.70 13.82 -7.65
CA ALA A 233 -16.62 14.30 -8.49
C ALA A 233 -17.09 15.05 -9.74
N ASP A 234 -16.33 16.08 -10.11
CA ASP A 234 -16.21 16.66 -11.45
C ASP A 234 -14.78 16.35 -11.96
N LEU A 235 -14.65 15.85 -13.19
CA LEU A 235 -13.47 15.07 -13.60
C LEU A 235 -12.34 15.92 -14.19
N PHE A 236 -11.26 16.27 -13.45
CA PHE A 236 -10.00 16.81 -14.04
C PHE A 236 -8.73 16.57 -13.17
N GLY A 237 -7.57 16.31 -13.79
CA GLY A 237 -6.23 16.28 -13.14
C GLY A 237 -5.09 15.70 -14.00
N GLU A 238 -3.83 16.13 -13.75
CA GLU A 238 -2.61 15.58 -14.37
C GLU A 238 -1.98 14.46 -13.51
N ARG A 239 -1.28 13.50 -14.15
CA ARG A 239 -0.67 12.33 -13.48
C ARG A 239 0.79 12.60 -13.09
N GLY A 240 1.10 12.63 -11.79
CA GLY A 240 2.41 13.05 -11.26
C GLY A 240 3.41 11.94 -10.93
N ASP A 241 3.01 10.67 -10.75
CA ASP A 241 3.90 9.52 -10.47
C ASP A 241 4.74 9.08 -11.68
N VAL A 242 4.48 9.67 -12.83
CA VAL A 242 5.04 9.29 -14.12
C VAL A 242 6.13 10.24 -14.62
N ILE A 243 6.49 11.26 -13.85
CA ILE A 243 7.37 12.34 -14.33
C ILE A 243 8.87 11.96 -14.35
N ASN A 244 9.26 10.86 -13.67
CA ASN A 244 10.66 10.45 -13.48
C ASN A 244 11.01 9.07 -14.08
N LYS A 245 10.16 8.47 -14.93
CA LYS A 245 10.30 7.04 -15.33
C LYS A 245 11.65 6.64 -15.95
N ALA A 246 12.34 7.58 -16.58
CA ALA A 246 13.59 7.35 -17.32
C ALA A 246 14.84 7.85 -16.56
N ALA A 247 14.72 8.22 -15.28
CA ALA A 247 15.88 8.61 -14.49
C ALA A 247 16.79 7.39 -14.23
N PRO A 248 18.11 7.47 -14.46
CA PRO A 248 19.03 6.39 -14.10
C PRO A 248 19.18 6.30 -12.57
N ARG A 249 19.53 5.12 -12.04
CA ARG A 249 19.94 4.95 -10.63
C ARG A 249 21.40 5.36 -10.43
N SER A 250 21.75 5.93 -9.27
CA SER A 250 23.15 6.38 -9.03
C SER A 250 24.06 5.23 -8.60
N SER A 251 23.46 4.10 -8.19
CA SER A 251 24.15 2.83 -7.92
C SER A 251 23.29 1.63 -8.35
N SER A 252 23.94 0.51 -8.66
CA SER A 252 23.26 -0.78 -8.85
C SER A 252 22.88 -1.35 -7.48
N LYS A 253 21.75 -0.91 -6.92
CA LYS A 253 21.22 -1.57 -5.72
C LYS A 253 20.66 -2.94 -6.11
N ASP A 254 21.35 -3.98 -5.65
CA ASP A 254 20.80 -5.32 -5.43
C ASP A 254 20.08 -5.29 -4.08
N TRP A 255 18.75 -5.47 -4.10
CA TRP A 255 17.94 -5.73 -2.91
C TRP A 255 17.60 -7.21 -2.88
#